data_AF-A0A2M7S1Q6-F1
#
_entry.id   AF-A0A2M7S1Q6-F1
#
_cell.length_a   1.000
_cell.length_b   1.000
_cell.length_c   1.000
_cell.angle_alpha   90.00
_cell.angle_beta   90.00
_cell.angle_gamma   90.00
#
_symmetry.space_group_name_H-M   'P 1'
#
loop_
_entity.id
_entity.type
_entity.pdbx_description
1 polymer ?
#
loop_
_entity_poly.entity_id
_entity_poly.type
_entity_poly.pdbx_seq_one_letter_code
_entity_poly.pdbx_strand_id
1 'polypeptide(L)' 'MLTHPEFDERIPDGAQVVFNLEDNPEFNKWAVKIAHSQQEKEQRIVIVKVKGLTPLPASRLINPKLVLA' A
#
# COMPACT_ATOMS: atom_id res chain seq x y z
N MET A 1 1.26 -6.00 3.37
CA MET A 1 2.59 -5.67 3.89
C MET A 1 3.42 -6.92 4.26
N LEU A 2 2.97 -8.12 3.89
CA LEU A 2 3.68 -9.42 4.05
C LEU A 2 5.17 -9.44 3.63
N THR A 3 5.59 -8.55 2.73
CA THR A 3 6.99 -8.42 2.27
C THR A 3 7.81 -7.40 3.09
N HIS A 4 7.16 -6.67 4.01
CA HIS A 4 7.71 -5.65 4.91
C HIS A 4 7.14 -5.83 6.33
N PRO A 5 7.36 -6.99 6.97
CA PRO A 5 6.77 -7.30 8.28
C PRO A 5 7.16 -6.30 9.38
N GLU A 6 8.34 -5.67 9.28
CA GLU A 6 8.78 -4.60 10.18
C GLU A 6 7.86 -3.36 10.17
N PHE A 7 7.07 -3.21 9.11
CA PHE A 7 6.13 -2.13 8.95
C PHE A 7 4.78 -2.50 9.59
N ASP A 8 4.37 -3.77 9.54
CA ASP A 8 3.11 -4.30 10.13
C ASP A 8 3.14 -4.14 11.64
N GLU A 9 4.27 -4.49 12.27
CA GLU A 9 4.47 -4.39 13.72
C GLU A 9 4.33 -2.95 14.26
N ARG A 10 4.45 -1.94 13.39
CA ARG A 10 4.35 -0.53 13.76
C ARG A 10 2.94 0.05 13.60
N ILE A 11 2.03 -0.67 12.94
CA ILE A 11 0.65 -0.22 12.75
C ILE A 11 -0.17 -0.64 13.97
N PRO A 12 -0.81 0.30 14.68
CA PRO A 12 -1.67 -0.05 15.81
C PRO A 12 -2.84 -0.96 15.36
N ASP A 13 -3.20 -1.91 16.20
CA ASP A 13 -4.35 -2.77 15.96
C ASP A 13 -5.62 -1.95 15.71
N GLY A 14 -6.39 -2.36 14.71
CA GLY A 14 -7.62 -1.69 14.30
C GLY A 14 -7.43 -0.34 13.61
N ALA A 15 -6.19 0.10 13.34
CA ALA A 15 -5.94 1.36 12.65
C ALA A 15 -6.42 1.33 11.19
N GLN A 16 -6.98 2.44 10.74
CA GLN A 16 -7.26 2.69 9.34
C GLN A 16 -5.98 3.17 8.64
N VAL A 17 -5.58 2.47 7.58
CA VAL A 17 -4.34 2.79 6.84
C VAL A 17 -4.69 3.57 5.58
N VAL A 18 -4.02 4.71 5.37
CA VAL A 18 -4.19 5.60 4.22
C VAL A 18 -2.86 5.71 3.48
N PHE A 19 -2.87 5.46 2.17
CA PHE A 19 -1.69 5.61 1.33
C PHE A 19 -1.64 6.99 0.69
N ASN A 20 -0.51 7.68 0.87
CA ASN A 20 -0.21 8.92 0.15
C ASN A 20 0.84 8.66 -0.92
N LEU A 21 0.55 9.06 -2.16
CA LEU A 21 1.47 8.96 -3.29
C LEU A 21 2.32 10.24 -3.36
N GLU A 22 3.64 10.13 -3.48
CA GLU A 22 4.56 11.28 -3.54
C GLU A 22 4.16 12.29 -4.62
N ASP A 23 3.79 11.80 -5.81
CA ASP A 23 3.49 12.64 -6.98
C ASP A 23 2.00 12.99 -7.15
N ASN A 24 1.13 12.67 -6.18
CA ASN A 24 -0.31 12.93 -6.30
C ASN A 24 -0.92 13.61 -5.05
N PRO A 25 -0.66 14.92 -4.85
CA PRO A 25 -1.12 15.64 -3.66
C PRO A 25 -2.63 15.81 -3.59
N GLU A 26 -3.34 15.84 -4.73
CA GLU A 26 -4.81 15.95 -4.76
C GLU A 26 -5.46 14.65 -4.29
N PHE A 27 -4.99 13.50 -4.79
CA PHE A 27 -5.39 12.20 -4.30
C PHE A 27 -5.15 12.08 -2.79
N ASN A 28 -3.98 12.51 -2.30
CA ASN A 28 -3.65 12.43 -0.87
C ASN A 28 -4.63 13.23 0.00
N LYS A 29 -4.99 14.45 -0.42
CA LYS A 29 -5.98 15.28 0.29
C LYS A 29 -7.34 14.62 0.31
N TRP A 30 -7.78 14.08 -0.83
CA TRP A 30 -9.04 13.35 -0.93
C TRP A 30 -9.02 12.10 -0.03
N ALA A 31 -7.98 11.29 -0.09
CA ALA A 31 -7.85 10.05 0.66
C ALA A 31 -7.88 10.29 2.18
N VAL A 32 -7.15 11.29 2.67
CA VAL A 32 -7.16 11.69 4.09
C VAL A 32 -8.54 12.20 4.51
N LYS A 33 -9.22 12.99 3.67
CA LYS A 33 -10.59 13.46 3.95
C LYS A 33 -11.56 12.30 4.09
N ILE A 34 -11.49 11.32 3.18
CA ILE A 34 -12.34 10.13 3.23
C ILE A 34 -12.06 9.32 4.50
N ALA A 35 -10.79 9.13 4.86
CA ALA A 35 -10.42 8.40 6.07
C ALA A 35 -11.03 9.05 7.33
N HIS A 36 -10.88 10.36 7.49
CA HIS A 36 -11.51 11.07 8.61
C HIS A 36 -13.05 10.99 8.60
N SER A 37 -13.69 10.96 7.43
CA SER A 37 -15.15 10.84 7.34
C SER A 37 -15.70 9.45 7.70
N GLN A 38 -14.87 8.42 7.56
CA GLN A 38 -15.22 7.01 7.83
C GLN A 38 -14.65 6.51 9.15
N GLN A 39 -13.90 7.34 9.87
CA GLN A 39 -13.21 6.99 11.09
C GLN A 39 -14.20 6.57 12.17
N GLU A 40 -14.06 5.34 12.66
CA GLU A 40 -14.83 4.87 13.82
C GLU A 40 -14.33 5.51 15.12
N LYS A 41 -15.13 5.45 16.19
CA LYS A 41 -14.71 5.97 17.50
C LYS A 41 -13.41 5.30 17.92
N GLU A 42 -12.43 6.12 18.30
CA GLU A 42 -11.10 5.69 18.80
C GLU A 42 -10.21 4.99 17.77
N GLN A 43 -10.66 4.83 16.52
CA GLN A 43 -9.84 4.29 15.44
C GLN A 43 -8.72 5.27 15.09
N ARG A 44 -7.46 4.80 15.12
CA ARG A 44 -6.31 5.60 14.68
C ARG A 44 -6.19 5.59 13.17
N ILE A 45 -5.84 6.73 12.57
CA ILE A 45 -5.51 6.81 11.16
C ILE A 45 -3.98 6.83 11.02
N VAL A 46 -3.45 5.90 10.23
CA VAL A 46 -2.02 5.80 9.89
C VAL A 46 -1.82 6.18 8.43
N ILE A 47 -0.97 7.17 8.18
CA ILE A 47 -0.65 7.62 6.82
C ILE A 47 0.68 7.01 6.38
N VAL A 48 0.64 6.16 5.36
CA VAL A 48 1.81 5.55 4.73
C VAL A 48 2.15 6.32 3.46
N LYS A 49 3.32 6.96 3.44
CA LYS A 49 3.83 7.64 2.24
C LYS A 49 4.52 6.61 1.34
N VAL A 50 4.09 6.52 0.09
CA VAL A 50 4.70 5.67 -0.93
C VAL A 50 5.23 6.53 -2.06
N LYS A 51 6.49 6.29 -2.43
CA LYS A 51 7.16 6.99 -3.54
C LYS A 51 6.68 6.50 -4.91
N GLY A 52 6.14 5.28 -4.96
CA GLY A 52 5.65 4.65 -6.18
C GLY A 52 5.41 3.17 -5.94
N LEU A 53 4.91 2.49 -6.97
CA LEU A 53 4.83 1.03 -6.99
C LEU A 53 6.05 0.47 -7.72
N THR A 54 6.55 -0.67 -7.27
CA THR A 54 7.55 -1.41 -8.05
C THR A 54 6.95 -1.77 -9.41
N PRO A 55 7.71 -1.66 -10.51
CA PRO A 55 7.25 -2.10 -11.82
C PRO A 55 6.77 -3.55 -11.76
N LEU A 56 5.68 -3.85 -12.47
CA LEU A 56 5.27 -5.23 -12.66
C LEU A 56 6.46 -6.01 -13.25
N PRO A 57 6.75 -7.23 -12.76
CA PRO A 57 7.83 -8.03 -13.31
C PRO A 57 7.59 -8.22 -14.81
N ALA A 58 8.62 -7.99 -15.62
CA ALA A 58 8.54 -8.08 -17.08
C ALA A 58 8.10 -9.46 -17.58
N SER A 59 8.27 -10.49 -16.75
CA SER A 59 7.84 -11.86 -17.02
C SER A 59 7.31 -12.50 -15.73
N ARG A 60 6.24 -13.28 -15.87
CA ARG A 60 5.73 -14.17 -14.81
C ARG A 60 6.23 -15.61 -14.96
N LEU A 61 7.11 -15.87 -15.94
CA LEU A 61 7.63 -17.21 -16.20
C LEU A 61 8.55 -17.64 -15.05
N ILE A 62 8.21 -18.76 -14.42
CA ILE A 62 9.03 -19.41 -13.43
C ILE A 62 9.71 -20.59 -14.12
N ASN A 63 11.04 -20.48 -14.30
CA ASN A 63 11.89 -21.52 -14.90
C ASN A 63 11.40 -22.05 -16.28
N PRO A 64 11.25 -21.18 -17.30
CA PRO A 64 10.75 -21.62 -18.60
C PRO A 64 11.73 -22.60 -19.26
N LYS A 65 11.20 -23.71 -19.78
CA LYS A 65 11.95 -24.69 -20.58
C LYS A 65 11.41 -24.71 -22.00
N LEU A 66 12.32 -24.69 -22.98
CA LEU A 66 12.01 -24.86 -24.39
C LEU A 66 12.10 -26.35 -24.74
N VAL A 67 11.06 -26.88 -25.40
CA VAL A 67 11.03 -28.25 -25.92
C VAL A 67 10.58 -28.17 -27.38
N LEU A 68 11.33 -28.80 -28.28
CA LEU A 68 10.97 -28.93 -29.69
C LEU A 68 10.01 -30.12 -29.86
N ALA A 69 8.97 -29.94 -30.68
CA ALA A 69 7.98 -30.97 -31.03
C ALA A 69 8.41 -31.76 -32.27
#